data_AF-A0A8J3VYG8-F1
#
_entry.id   AF-A0A8J3VYG8-F1
#
_cell.length_a   1.000
_cell.length_b   1.000
_cell.length_c   1.000
_cell.angle_alpha   90.00
_cell.angle_beta   90.00
_cell.angle_gamma   90.00
#
_symmetry.space_group_name_H-M   'P 1'
#
loop_
_entity.id
_entity.type
_entity.pdbx_description
1 polymer ?
#
loop_
_entity_poly.entity_id
_entity_poly.type
_entity_poly.pdbx_seq_one_letter_code
_entity_poly.pdbx_strand_id
1 'polypeptide(L)'
;MRLLLDENVPKPLHQALTAFIVNHEIVHLLDLPGWSGTRDESLYPLAAAEGFHVIVTNDGRQMQRQREVAAIAASGLHRIEYPHKHQGLAGMGLAIATVAAGLPGALAVLEEADGQRLITLRSIDPNPAARLGVIDPLVDPPKFWISSMG
;
A
#
# COMPACT_ATOMS: atom_id res chain seq x y z
N MET A 1 -9.68 12.79 -2.09
CA MET A 1 -9.83 12.31 -0.69
C MET A 1 -8.58 12.61 0.14
N ARG A 2 -8.70 12.62 1.47
CA ARG A 2 -7.57 12.74 2.41
C ARG A 2 -7.24 11.36 3.01
N LEU A 3 -6.03 10.88 2.79
CA LEU A 3 -5.56 9.56 3.21
C LEU A 3 -4.55 9.70 4.34
N LEU A 4 -4.67 8.84 5.36
CA LEU A 4 -3.69 8.66 6.41
C LEU A 4 -2.93 7.34 6.18
N LEU A 5 -1.61 7.43 6.04
CA LEU A 5 -0.74 6.26 6.08
C LEU A 5 -0.39 5.97 7.54
N ASP A 6 -0.74 4.77 7.98
CA ASP A 6 -0.50 4.26 9.34
C ASP A 6 0.99 4.23 9.71
N GLU A 7 1.31 4.14 11.00
CA GLU A 7 2.69 4.13 11.51
C GLU A 7 3.52 2.97 10.95
N ASN A 8 2.87 1.83 10.70
CA ASN A 8 3.49 0.64 10.13
C ASN A 8 3.79 0.77 8.62
N VAL A 9 3.30 1.82 7.95
CA VAL A 9 3.58 2.08 6.55
C VAL A 9 4.99 2.67 6.41
N PRO A 10 5.87 2.11 5.55
CA PRO A 10 7.22 2.64 5.41
C PRO A 10 7.25 4.04 4.77
N LYS A 11 8.07 4.96 5.29
CA LYS A 11 8.30 6.29 4.71
C LYS A 11 8.70 6.29 3.21
N PRO A 12 9.54 5.37 2.70
CA PRO A 12 9.81 5.30 1.27
C PRO A 12 8.56 5.09 0.42
N LEU A 13 7.55 4.37 0.95
CA LEU A 13 6.27 4.22 0.26
C LEU A 13 5.53 5.57 0.19
N HIS A 14 5.47 6.32 1.29
CA HIS A 14 4.84 7.64 1.31
C HIS A 14 5.42 8.57 0.26
N GLN A 15 6.76 8.62 0.14
CA GLN A 15 7.46 9.42 -0.87
C GLN A 15 7.10 9.00 -2.30
N ALA A 16 7.01 7.69 -2.57
CA ALA A 16 6.60 7.20 -3.87
C ALA A 16 5.14 7.58 -4.19
N LEU A 17 4.22 7.44 -3.22
CA LEU A 17 2.81 7.75 -3.43
C LEU A 17 2.57 9.24 -3.68
N THR A 18 3.19 10.14 -2.90
CA THR A 18 3.03 11.58 -3.07
C THR A 18 3.65 12.11 -4.36
N ALA A 19 4.60 11.39 -4.96
CA ALA A 19 5.16 11.73 -6.26
C ALA A 19 4.18 11.46 -7.44
N PHE A 20 3.26 10.50 -7.29
CA PHE A 20 2.42 10.04 -8.41
C PHE A 20 0.91 10.27 -8.21
N ILE A 21 0.44 10.40 -6.98
CA ILE A 21 -0.99 10.61 -6.66
C ILE A 21 -1.20 12.08 -6.33
N VAL A 22 -1.62 12.85 -7.33
CA VAL A 22 -1.68 14.33 -7.25
C VAL A 22 -3.05 14.89 -6.84
N ASN A 23 -4.12 14.10 -6.93
CA ASN A 23 -5.50 14.55 -6.64
C ASN A 23 -6.00 14.17 -5.23
N HIS A 24 -5.11 13.59 -4.41
CA HIS A 24 -5.42 13.17 -3.06
C HIS A 24 -4.36 13.71 -2.11
N GLU A 25 -4.79 14.14 -0.92
CA GLU A 25 -3.86 14.50 0.15
C GLU A 25 -3.41 13.20 0.85
N ILE A 26 -2.11 12.94 0.88
CA ILE A 26 -1.54 11.75 1.51
C ILE A 26 -0.64 12.20 2.65
N VAL A 27 -1.11 11.96 3.87
CA VAL A 27 -0.39 12.29 5.10
C VAL A 27 0.10 11.01 5.73
N HIS A 28 1.32 11.00 6.23
CA HIS A 28 1.83 9.88 7.01
C HIS A 28 1.70 10.21 8.50
N LEU A 29 1.21 9.24 9.29
CA LEU A 29 1.01 9.39 10.73
C LEU A 29 2.24 9.96 11.46
N LEU A 30 3.44 9.53 11.08
CA LEU A 30 4.70 10.00 11.68
C LEU A 30 5.03 11.47 11.39
N ASP A 31 4.36 12.12 10.42
CA ASP A 31 4.51 13.56 10.18
C ASP A 31 3.54 14.39 11.03
N LEU A 32 2.59 13.77 11.74
CA LEU A 32 1.62 14.44 12.59
C LEU A 32 2.13 14.54 14.04
N PRO A 33 2.30 15.76 14.60
CA PRO A 33 2.81 15.94 15.96
C PRO A 33 1.93 15.25 17.01
N GLY A 34 2.52 14.32 17.77
CA GLY A 34 1.85 13.62 18.87
C GLY A 34 1.01 12.41 18.47
N TRP A 35 1.05 11.98 17.21
CA TRP A 35 0.25 10.84 16.73
C TRP A 35 0.99 9.50 16.78
N SER A 36 2.33 9.50 16.80
CA SER A 36 3.14 8.26 16.91
C SER A 36 2.77 7.45 18.15
N GLY A 37 2.66 6.13 18.01
CA GLY A 37 2.25 5.23 19.08
C GLY A 37 0.76 5.29 19.45
N THR A 38 -0.07 6.05 18.71
CA THR A 38 -1.52 6.05 18.92
C THR A 38 -2.07 4.66 18.60
N ARG A 39 -2.74 4.04 19.59
CA ARG A 39 -3.38 2.73 19.40
C ARG A 39 -4.53 2.83 18.41
N ASP A 40 -4.73 1.78 17.62
CA ASP A 40 -5.79 1.71 16.60
C ASP A 40 -7.19 2.09 17.12
N GLU A 41 -7.56 1.62 18.32
CA GLU A 41 -8.83 1.96 18.99
C GLU A 41 -9.06 3.48 19.12
N SER A 42 -7.98 4.25 19.24
CA SER A 42 -7.99 5.72 19.33
C SER A 42 -7.65 6.39 18.00
N LEU A 43 -6.88 5.74 17.13
CA LEU A 43 -6.43 6.28 15.85
C LEU A 43 -7.60 6.51 14.89
N TYR A 44 -8.49 5.53 14.72
CA TYR A 44 -9.62 5.63 13.80
C TYR A 44 -10.59 6.79 14.14
N PRO A 45 -11.06 6.95 15.40
CA PRO A 45 -11.91 8.10 15.73
C PRO A 45 -11.16 9.44 15.63
N LEU A 46 -9.87 9.49 16.00
CA LEU A 46 -9.05 10.70 15.85
C LEU A 46 -8.91 11.12 14.38
N ALA A 47 -8.57 10.17 13.51
CA ALA A 47 -8.44 10.42 12.08
C ALA A 47 -9.76 10.88 11.46
N ALA A 48 -10.90 10.28 11.85
CA ALA A 48 -12.21 10.71 11.40
C ALA A 48 -12.54 12.14 11.84
N ALA A 49 -12.26 12.49 13.10
CA ALA A 49 -12.46 13.83 13.64
C ALA A 49 -11.62 14.90 12.90
N GLU A 50 -10.46 14.49 12.37
CA GLU A 50 -9.54 15.35 11.60
C GLU A 50 -9.84 15.34 10.09
N GLY A 51 -10.95 14.77 9.66
CA GLY A 51 -11.40 14.80 8.26
C GLY A 51 -10.60 13.90 7.32
N PHE A 52 -9.89 12.90 7.85
CA PHE A 52 -9.41 11.82 7.00
C PHE A 52 -10.59 11.01 6.47
N HIS A 53 -10.40 10.40 5.29
CA HIS A 53 -11.43 9.60 4.63
C HIS A 53 -11.00 8.13 4.57
N VAL A 54 -9.69 7.88 4.52
CA VAL A 54 -9.10 6.56 4.31
C VAL A 54 -7.90 6.38 5.23
N ILE A 55 -7.78 5.21 5.86
CA ILE A 55 -6.54 4.74 6.47
C ILE A 55 -5.92 3.65 5.58
N VAL A 56 -4.64 3.80 5.27
CA VAL A 56 -3.83 2.79 4.59
C VAL A 56 -2.90 2.13 5.60
N THR A 57 -2.92 0.80 5.70
CA THR A 57 -2.18 0.04 6.72
C THR A 57 -1.62 -1.26 6.15
N ASN A 58 -0.58 -1.82 6.78
CA ASN A 58 -0.15 -3.19 6.53
C ASN A 58 -0.44 -4.16 7.70
N ASP A 59 -1.14 -3.71 8.76
CA ASP A 59 -1.58 -4.61 9.83
C ASP A 59 -2.88 -5.33 9.43
N GLY A 60 -2.72 -6.50 8.82
CA GLY A 60 -3.83 -7.40 8.51
C GLY A 60 -4.48 -8.08 9.72
N ARG A 61 -3.88 -7.98 10.92
CA ARG A 61 -4.45 -8.55 12.15
C ARG A 61 -5.51 -7.64 12.77
N GLN A 62 -5.66 -6.40 12.31
CA GLN A 62 -6.69 -5.49 12.84
C GLN A 62 -8.10 -6.10 12.73
N MET A 63 -8.35 -6.83 11.64
CA MET A 63 -9.63 -7.51 11.39
C MET A 63 -9.88 -8.73 12.28
N GLN A 64 -8.90 -9.11 13.12
CA GLN A 64 -9.00 -10.24 14.06
C GLN A 64 -9.15 -9.77 15.51
N ARG A 65 -9.04 -8.47 15.77
CA ARG A 65 -9.10 -7.88 17.11
C ARG A 65 -10.41 -7.12 17.28
N GLN A 66 -11.28 -7.62 18.15
CA GLN A 66 -12.65 -7.11 18.31
C GLN A 66 -12.73 -5.59 18.55
N ARG A 67 -11.83 -5.05 19.38
CA ARG A 67 -11.83 -3.62 19.72
C ARG A 67 -11.45 -2.74 18.52
N GLU A 68 -10.49 -3.18 17.72
CA GLU A 68 -10.05 -2.46 16.53
C GLU A 68 -11.12 -2.51 15.44
N VAL A 69 -11.74 -3.68 15.21
CA VAL A 69 -12.90 -3.79 14.30
C VAL A 69 -14.03 -2.86 14.72
N ALA A 70 -14.34 -2.77 16.02
CA ALA A 70 -15.36 -1.86 16.52
C ALA A 70 -15.01 -0.38 16.28
N ALA A 71 -13.75 0.01 16.50
CA ALA A 71 -13.29 1.37 16.22
C ALA A 71 -13.33 1.71 14.73
N ILE A 72 -12.93 0.76 13.88
CA ILE A 72 -12.97 0.89 12.41
C ILE A 72 -14.42 1.10 11.96
N ALA A 73 -15.33 0.24 12.38
CA ALA A 73 -16.75 0.36 12.03
C ALA A 73 -17.36 1.67 12.52
N ALA A 74 -17.07 2.07 13.77
CA ALA A 74 -17.61 3.30 14.36
C ALA A 74 -17.07 4.58 13.69
N SER A 75 -15.83 4.56 13.18
CA SER A 75 -15.21 5.72 12.53
C SER A 75 -15.81 6.08 11.17
N GLY A 76 -16.43 5.10 10.47
CA GLY A 76 -16.89 5.26 9.10
C GLY A 76 -15.78 5.40 8.05
N LEU A 77 -14.50 5.43 8.44
CA LEU A 77 -13.36 5.57 7.53
C LEU A 77 -13.21 4.36 6.62
N HIS A 78 -12.89 4.59 5.35
CA HIS A 78 -12.44 3.50 4.50
C HIS A 78 -11.10 2.95 5.00
N ARG A 79 -10.88 1.66 4.82
CA ARG A 79 -9.61 1.00 5.16
C ARG A 79 -9.04 0.35 3.92
N ILE A 80 -7.79 0.66 3.59
CA ILE A 80 -7.03 -0.03 2.54
C ILE A 80 -5.88 -0.77 3.21
N GLU A 81 -5.88 -2.08 3.07
CA GLU A 81 -4.81 -2.96 3.53
C GLU A 81 -3.96 -3.41 2.34
N TYR A 82 -2.66 -3.55 2.56
CA TYR A 82 -1.79 -4.27 1.62
C TYR A 82 -0.90 -5.27 2.37
N PRO A 83 -0.61 -6.44 1.78
CA PRO A 83 0.28 -7.42 2.39
C PRO A 83 1.73 -6.95 2.31
N HIS A 84 2.45 -7.04 3.43
CA HIS A 84 3.90 -6.85 3.50
C HIS A 84 4.56 -8.05 4.18
N LYS A 85 4.75 -9.14 3.41
CA LYS A 85 5.25 -10.42 3.94
C LYS A 85 6.76 -10.62 3.79
N HIS A 86 7.40 -9.86 2.91
CA HIS A 86 8.82 -10.00 2.58
C HIS A 86 9.62 -8.88 3.24
N GLN A 87 10.84 -9.21 3.68
CA GLN A 87 11.75 -8.27 4.34
C GLN A 87 12.76 -7.67 3.35
N GLY A 88 13.44 -6.62 3.78
CA GLY A 88 14.54 -5.99 3.02
C GLY A 88 14.09 -5.33 1.72
N LEU A 89 15.04 -5.10 0.81
CA LEU A 89 14.82 -4.33 -0.42
C LEU A 89 13.74 -4.96 -1.32
N ALA A 90 13.75 -6.29 -1.48
CA ALA A 90 12.74 -6.99 -2.27
C ALA A 90 11.33 -6.81 -1.69
N GLY A 91 11.18 -6.91 -0.38
CA GLY A 91 9.91 -6.67 0.29
C GLY A 91 9.41 -5.24 0.17
N MET A 92 10.31 -4.26 0.28
CA MET A 92 9.99 -2.85 0.06
C MET A 92 9.53 -2.60 -1.38
N GLY A 93 10.24 -3.15 -2.36
CA GLY A 93 9.88 -3.06 -3.77
C GLY A 93 8.52 -3.67 -4.07
N LEU A 94 8.20 -4.82 -3.47
CA LEU A 94 6.89 -5.47 -3.61
C LEU A 94 5.76 -4.65 -2.96
N ALA A 95 5.99 -4.04 -1.79
CA ALA A 95 5.01 -3.16 -1.16
C ALA A 95 4.75 -1.92 -2.02
N ILE A 96 5.81 -1.23 -2.44
CA ILE A 96 5.70 -0.06 -3.33
C ILE A 96 4.95 -0.42 -4.60
N ALA A 97 5.32 -1.50 -5.26
CA ALA A 97 4.67 -1.89 -6.50
C ALA A 97 3.21 -2.33 -6.28
N THR A 98 2.90 -3.03 -5.18
CA THR A 98 1.54 -3.44 -4.83
C THR A 98 0.64 -2.22 -4.57
N VAL A 99 1.09 -1.26 -3.78
CA VAL A 99 0.30 -0.08 -3.47
C VAL A 99 0.22 0.86 -4.67
N ALA A 100 1.33 1.11 -5.39
CA ALA A 100 1.33 1.97 -6.57
C ALA A 100 0.40 1.44 -7.68
N ALA A 101 0.35 0.12 -7.88
CA ALA A 101 -0.54 -0.49 -8.86
C ALA A 101 -2.00 -0.58 -8.38
N GLY A 102 -2.22 -0.86 -7.10
CA GLY A 102 -3.55 -1.14 -6.56
C GLY A 102 -4.31 0.10 -6.06
N LEU A 103 -3.61 1.09 -5.51
CA LEU A 103 -4.23 2.24 -4.83
C LEU A 103 -5.09 3.09 -5.77
N PRO A 104 -4.69 3.42 -7.03
CA PRO A 104 -5.55 4.19 -7.93
C PRO A 104 -6.92 3.52 -8.17
N GLY A 105 -6.92 2.21 -8.40
CA GLY A 105 -8.17 1.45 -8.59
C GLY A 105 -9.00 1.37 -7.30
N ALA A 106 -8.35 1.22 -6.14
CA ALA A 106 -9.03 1.27 -4.86
C ALA A 106 -9.70 2.64 -4.64
N LEU A 107 -9.00 3.74 -4.92
CA LEU A 107 -9.54 5.09 -4.77
C LEU A 107 -10.73 5.35 -5.69
N ALA A 108 -10.70 4.91 -6.94
CA ALA A 108 -11.85 4.99 -7.84
C ALA A 108 -13.08 4.26 -7.27
N VAL A 109 -12.89 3.06 -6.69
CA VAL A 109 -13.97 2.33 -6.00
C VAL A 109 -14.50 3.09 -4.80
N LEU A 110 -13.63 3.79 -4.06
CA LEU A 110 -14.04 4.57 -2.89
C LEU A 110 -14.79 5.86 -3.26
N GLU A 111 -14.45 6.50 -4.37
CA GLU A 111 -15.12 7.72 -4.85
C GLU A 111 -16.59 7.47 -5.24
N GLU A 112 -16.90 6.26 -5.71
CA GLU A 112 -18.26 5.84 -6.08
C GLU A 112 -19.02 5.16 -4.94
N ALA A 113 -18.41 5.01 -3.75
CA ALA A 113 -18.99 4.23 -2.68
C ALA A 113 -19.97 5.04 -1.82
N ASP A 114 -21.24 4.60 -1.74
CA ASP A 114 -22.24 5.17 -0.83
C ASP A 114 -22.04 4.81 0.66
N GLY A 115 -20.88 4.29 1.03
CA GLY A 115 -20.59 3.93 2.42
C GLY A 115 -19.21 3.31 2.61
N GLN A 116 -18.89 2.96 3.86
CA GLN A 116 -17.58 2.41 4.23
C GLN A 116 -17.20 1.21 3.36
N ARG A 117 -15.90 1.09 3.05
CA ARG A 117 -15.32 -0.03 2.32
C ARG A 117 -14.02 -0.45 2.99
N LEU A 118 -13.81 -1.76 3.07
CA LEU A 118 -12.59 -2.38 3.55
C LEU A 118 -11.96 -3.09 2.34
N ILE A 119 -10.87 -2.56 1.83
CA ILE A 119 -10.21 -3.03 0.60
C ILE A 119 -8.89 -3.69 0.97
N THR A 120 -8.63 -4.87 0.40
CA THR A 120 -7.31 -5.52 0.46
C THR A 120 -6.67 -5.48 -0.92
N LEU A 121 -5.53 -4.81 -1.04
CA LEU A 121 -4.70 -4.81 -2.24
C LEU A 121 -4.05 -6.19 -2.41
N ARG A 122 -4.05 -6.71 -3.63
CA ARG A 122 -3.44 -8.00 -3.95
C ARG A 122 -1.95 -7.81 -4.21
N SER A 123 -1.13 -8.60 -3.52
CA SER A 123 0.32 -8.59 -3.70
C SER A 123 0.71 -8.88 -5.15
N ILE A 124 1.74 -8.21 -5.63
CA ILE A 124 2.47 -8.65 -6.82
C ILE A 124 3.18 -9.98 -6.52
N ASP A 125 3.24 -10.87 -7.51
CA ASP A 125 3.93 -12.16 -7.41
C ASP A 125 5.45 -11.94 -7.21
N PRO A 126 6.02 -12.40 -6.07
CA PRO A 126 7.43 -12.24 -5.77
C PRO A 126 8.33 -13.25 -6.53
N ASN A 127 7.77 -14.26 -7.20
CA ASN A 127 8.54 -15.30 -7.87
C ASN A 127 9.47 -14.68 -8.94
N PRO A 128 10.79 -14.91 -8.89
CA PRO A 128 11.71 -14.38 -9.90
C PRO A 128 11.29 -14.69 -11.34
N ALA A 129 10.73 -15.87 -11.61
CA ALA A 129 10.25 -16.22 -12.95
C ALA A 129 9.04 -15.38 -13.40
N ALA A 130 8.24 -14.86 -12.47
CA ALA A 130 7.16 -13.92 -12.75
C ALA A 130 7.65 -12.46 -12.88
N ARG A 131 8.91 -12.19 -12.50
CA ARG A 131 9.50 -10.84 -12.45
C ARG A 131 10.60 -10.61 -13.48
N LEU A 132 11.21 -11.69 -13.98
CA LEU A 132 12.39 -11.65 -14.85
C LEU A 132 12.15 -12.56 -16.05
N GLY A 133 12.38 -12.01 -17.25
CA GLY A 133 12.66 -12.82 -18.43
C GLY A 133 14.17 -12.89 -18.61
N VAL A 134 14.75 -14.08 -18.43
CA VAL A 134 16.20 -14.29 -18.62
C VAL A 134 16.41 -15.02 -19.95
N ILE A 135 17.22 -14.42 -20.81
CA ILE A 135 17.67 -15.02 -22.06
C ILE A 135 19.16 -15.30 -21.90
N ASP A 136 19.58 -16.53 -22.19
CA ASP A 136 20.99 -16.85 -22.39
C ASP A 136 21.28 -16.81 -23.89
N PRO A 137 21.98 -15.78 -24.40
CA PRO A 137 22.21 -15.65 -25.83
C PRO A 137 23.14 -16.71 -26.42
N LEU A 138 23.84 -17.50 -25.60
CA LEU A 138 24.61 -18.67 -26.07
C LEU A 138 23.70 -19.88 -26.34
N VAL A 139 22.51 -19.93 -25.72
CA VAL A 139 21.56 -21.04 -25.81
C VAL A 139 20.37 -20.68 -26.71
N ASP A 140 19.78 -19.50 -26.52
CA ASP A 140 18.64 -18.97 -27.27
C ASP A 140 18.87 -17.49 -27.64
N PRO A 141 19.78 -17.20 -28.60
CA PRO A 141 20.08 -15.84 -28.99
C PRO A 141 18.83 -15.11 -29.53
N PRO A 142 18.62 -13.83 -29.15
CA PRO A 142 17.66 -12.98 -29.83
C PRO A 142 17.89 -12.97 -31.35
N LYS A 143 16.82 -12.75 -32.13
CA LYS A 143 16.83 -12.87 -33.60
C LYS A 143 17.99 -12.16 -34.33
N PHE A 144 18.46 -11.04 -33.79
CA PHE A 144 19.53 -10.23 -34.38
C PHE A 144 20.80 -10.20 -33.52
N TRP A 145 20.99 -11.21 -32.65
CA TRP A 145 22.16 -11.30 -31.79
C TRP A 145 23.40 -11.61 -32.62
N ILE A 146 24.31 -10.65 -32.73
CA ILE A 146 25.57 -10.80 -33.47
C ILE A 146 26.56 -11.53 -32.57
N SER A 147 26.75 -12.83 -32.81
CA SER A 147 27.82 -13.59 -32.17
C SER A 147 29.16 -13.20 -32.81
N SER A 148 29.95 -12.38 -32.12
CA SER A 148 31.37 -12.21 -32.46
C SER A 148 32.11 -13.51 -32.12
N MET A 149 32.13 -14.47 -33.03
CA MET A 149 33.13 -15.54 -32.98
C MET A 149 34.45 -14.97 -33.50
N GLY A 150 35.36 -14.68 -32.57
CA GLY A 150 36.80 -14.70 -32.77
C GLY A 150 37.38 -15.94 -32.11
#